data_AF-A0A6J1MDB1-F1
#
_entry.id   AF-A0A6J1MDB1-F1
#
_cell.length_a   1.000
_cell.length_b   1.000
_cell.length_c   1.000
_cell.angle_alpha   90.00
_cell.angle_beta   90.00
_cell.angle_gamma   90.00
#
_symmetry.space_group_name_H-M   'P 1'
#
loop_
_entity.id
_entity.type
_entity.pdbx_description
1 polymer ?
#
loop_
_entity_poly.entity_id
_entity_poly.type
_entity_poly.pdbx_seq_one_letter_code
_entity_poly.pdbx_strand_id
1 'polypeptide(L)'
;MKTTKLTTNIESQPPPPPPHTNVKQMRGLLWMCGLLLVLVASAAAYFVWLMSRNSEQVSSGLRILDRSEWLGEPPSGFKLLPTPVSNVIIHHTATVGCETEEACIYQMRMIQSFHMSSLDLTDIAYNFLVGGDGQVYVGRGWHAQGEHVKGYGPVSLSIAFIGTFTNVAPEDQQVRAAKRLMDEGVRLHKLHPDYHIYAHRQLRPTESPGQKLFELMRHWPRWSADVTSLRRLNNEPLRFVARAAWLAQPALKELPPLELPVKIVRFEPTMSEPCGTQASCTFRMRFLQSLHIEDGKKLDINYNFVVAGDGNVYVARGWDDSCEKPGTNVPQTDALIVGFVGTSMPNTSQMKVAQELLAQGIKLGKLAKDYELIDELK
;
A
#
# COMPACT_ATOMS: atom_id res chain seq x y z
N MET A 1 53.94 -19.13 133.46
CA MET A 1 53.57 -20.47 132.97
C MET A 1 52.07 -20.52 132.68
N LYS A 2 51.71 -20.46 131.38
CA LYS A 2 50.53 -21.09 130.76
C LYS A 2 50.51 -20.67 129.29
N THR A 3 50.97 -21.57 128.43
CA THR A 3 50.98 -21.49 126.97
C THR A 3 49.62 -21.99 126.45
N THR A 4 48.93 -21.17 125.66
CA THR A 4 47.66 -21.55 125.00
C THR A 4 47.90 -21.50 123.50
N LYS A 5 47.69 -22.64 122.82
CA LYS A 5 47.91 -22.85 121.39
C LYS A 5 46.89 -22.06 120.56
N LEU A 6 47.38 -21.40 119.51
CA LEU A 6 46.60 -20.76 118.46
C LEU A 6 46.34 -21.79 117.34
N THR A 7 45.08 -22.07 117.03
CA THR A 7 44.66 -22.84 115.85
C THR A 7 44.40 -21.92 114.67
N THR A 8 45.02 -22.24 113.54
CA THR A 8 44.89 -21.60 112.22
C THR A 8 43.58 -21.98 111.52
N ASN A 9 42.88 -21.00 110.95
CA ASN A 9 41.85 -21.20 109.92
C ASN A 9 42.23 -20.39 108.68
N ILE A 10 42.34 -21.07 107.54
CA ILE A 10 42.60 -20.51 106.22
C ILE A 10 41.25 -20.45 105.49
N GLU A 11 40.76 -19.25 105.22
CA GLU A 11 39.59 -18.98 104.38
C GLU A 11 40.02 -18.99 102.90
N SER A 12 39.30 -19.71 102.04
CA SER A 12 39.57 -19.77 100.59
C SER A 12 38.64 -18.82 99.83
N GLN A 13 39.20 -17.99 98.94
CA GLN A 13 38.42 -17.14 98.02
C GLN A 13 37.81 -17.96 96.87
N PRO A 14 36.58 -17.63 96.41
CA PRO A 14 35.97 -18.29 95.25
C PRO A 14 36.52 -17.76 93.91
N PRO A 15 36.45 -18.56 92.82
CA PRO A 15 37.05 -18.22 91.53
C PRO A 15 36.26 -17.15 90.75
N PRO A 16 36.90 -16.43 89.81
CA PRO A 16 36.25 -15.38 89.02
C PRO A 16 35.28 -15.97 87.97
N PRO A 17 34.23 -15.20 87.56
CA PRO A 17 33.24 -15.67 86.60
C PRO A 17 33.77 -15.70 85.15
N PRO A 18 33.22 -16.57 84.28
CA PRO A 18 33.68 -16.73 82.90
C PRO A 18 33.25 -15.57 81.98
N PRO A 19 33.97 -15.32 80.87
CA PRO A 19 33.69 -14.20 79.97
C PRO A 19 32.43 -14.45 79.12
N HIS A 20 31.54 -13.46 79.06
CA HIS A 20 30.39 -13.45 78.17
C HIS A 20 30.83 -13.34 76.71
N THR A 21 30.71 -14.42 75.95
CA THR A 21 31.01 -14.43 74.51
C THR A 21 29.78 -14.01 73.70
N ASN A 22 29.89 -12.84 73.05
CA ASN A 22 28.78 -12.15 72.38
C ASN A 22 28.46 -12.70 70.96
N VAL A 23 28.55 -14.02 70.79
CA VAL A 23 28.43 -14.70 69.49
C VAL A 23 26.98 -14.70 68.96
N LYS A 24 25.98 -14.67 69.85
CA LYS A 24 24.56 -14.63 69.48
C LYS A 24 24.12 -13.27 68.90
N GLN A 25 24.60 -12.15 69.44
CA GLN A 25 24.31 -10.81 68.90
C GLN A 25 24.93 -10.61 67.52
N MET A 26 26.16 -11.08 67.30
CA MET A 26 26.84 -10.95 66.01
C MET A 26 26.16 -11.77 64.91
N ARG A 27 25.62 -12.96 65.24
CA ARG A 27 24.81 -13.76 64.31
C ARG A 27 23.50 -13.08 63.94
N GLY A 28 22.80 -12.48 64.91
CA GLY A 28 21.56 -11.72 64.65
C GLY A 28 21.81 -10.50 63.75
N LEU A 29 22.91 -9.79 63.96
CA LEU A 29 23.30 -8.64 63.14
C LEU A 29 23.61 -9.05 61.69
N LEU A 30 24.31 -10.16 61.48
CA LEU A 30 24.59 -10.69 60.14
C LEU A 30 23.31 -11.13 59.40
N TRP A 31 22.33 -11.71 60.11
CA TRP A 31 21.03 -12.04 59.54
C TRP A 31 20.23 -10.80 59.14
N MET A 32 20.23 -9.76 59.98
CA MET A 32 19.58 -8.48 59.68
C MET A 32 20.23 -7.77 58.48
N CYS A 33 21.56 -7.76 58.40
CA CYS A 33 22.28 -7.23 57.24
C CYS A 33 21.97 -8.04 55.97
N GLY A 34 21.89 -9.37 56.06
CA GLY A 34 21.50 -10.22 54.93
C GLY A 34 20.08 -9.93 54.42
N LEU A 35 19.11 -9.81 55.32
CA LEU A 35 17.73 -9.44 54.97
C LEU A 35 17.64 -8.05 54.34
N LEU A 36 18.39 -7.08 54.87
CA LEU A 36 18.44 -5.72 54.31
C LEU A 36 19.03 -5.71 52.90
N LEU A 37 20.10 -6.47 52.65
CA LEU A 37 20.71 -6.59 51.32
C LEU A 37 19.76 -7.20 50.30
N VAL A 38 18.99 -8.22 50.68
CA VAL A 38 17.97 -8.82 49.80
C VAL A 38 16.84 -7.83 49.49
N LEU A 39 16.38 -7.05 50.47
CA LEU A 39 15.37 -6.01 50.27
C LEU A 39 15.85 -4.90 49.34
N VAL A 40 17.09 -4.44 49.51
CA VAL A 40 17.69 -3.42 48.64
C VAL A 40 17.88 -3.95 47.21
N ALA A 41 18.38 -5.18 47.06
CA ALA A 41 18.57 -5.80 45.75
C ALA A 41 17.23 -6.02 45.01
N SER A 42 16.19 -6.45 45.73
CA SER A 42 14.85 -6.62 45.14
C SER A 42 14.19 -5.29 44.80
N ALA A 43 14.34 -4.26 45.63
CA ALA A 43 13.87 -2.90 45.30
C ALA A 43 14.61 -2.32 44.09
N ALA A 44 15.93 -2.52 43.98
CA ALA A 44 16.72 -2.10 42.84
C ALA A 44 16.33 -2.86 41.56
N ALA A 45 16.13 -4.19 41.65
CA ALA A 45 15.66 -5.00 40.52
C ALA A 45 14.25 -4.58 40.08
N TYR A 46 13.35 -4.30 41.01
CA TYR A 46 12.01 -3.77 40.73
C TYR A 46 12.09 -2.39 40.08
N PHE A 47 13.00 -1.52 40.53
CA PHE A 47 13.21 -0.20 39.95
C PHE A 47 13.78 -0.29 38.53
N VAL A 48 14.75 -1.18 38.29
CA VAL A 48 15.29 -1.46 36.94
C VAL A 48 14.19 -2.02 36.03
N TRP A 49 13.36 -2.94 36.53
CA TRP A 49 12.21 -3.48 35.79
C TRP A 49 11.16 -2.40 35.48
N LEU A 50 10.86 -1.50 36.43
CA LEU A 50 9.97 -0.36 36.25
C LEU A 50 10.50 0.60 35.18
N MET A 51 11.79 0.90 35.21
CA MET A 51 12.46 1.76 34.22
C MET A 51 12.49 1.11 32.83
N SER A 52 12.68 -0.21 32.74
CA SER A 52 12.61 -0.97 31.49
C SER A 52 11.19 -1.01 30.89
N ARG A 53 10.14 -1.03 31.74
CA ARG A 53 8.75 -0.91 31.28
C ARG A 53 8.42 0.50 30.78
N ASN A 54 8.91 1.53 31.47
CA ASN A 54 8.68 2.91 31.07
C ASN A 54 9.38 3.28 29.75
N SER A 55 10.57 2.71 29.46
CA SER A 55 11.24 2.96 28.19
C SER A 55 10.50 2.40 26.97
N GLU A 56 9.72 1.32 27.12
CA GLU A 56 8.85 0.82 26.05
C GLU A 56 7.61 1.71 25.82
N GLN A 57 7.19 2.48 26.83
CA GLN A 57 5.93 3.23 26.78
C GLN A 57 6.08 4.67 26.22
N VAL A 58 7.28 5.25 26.26
CA VAL A 58 7.56 6.63 25.78
C VAL A 58 7.71 6.73 24.25
N SER A 59 7.63 5.61 23.51
CA SER A 59 7.56 5.56 22.02
C SER A 59 6.20 5.04 21.49
N SER A 60 5.11 5.24 22.24
CA SER A 60 3.81 4.63 21.90
C SER A 60 2.85 5.52 21.11
N GLY A 61 3.13 6.82 20.92
CA GLY A 61 2.30 7.73 20.14
C GLY A 61 2.63 7.74 18.64
N LEU A 62 1.61 7.75 17.78
CA LEU A 62 1.80 8.08 16.36
C LEU A 62 2.10 9.58 16.25
N ARG A 63 3.28 9.95 15.74
CA ARG A 63 3.63 11.34 15.45
C ARG A 63 3.14 11.71 14.05
N ILE A 64 2.22 12.68 14.00
CA ILE A 64 1.63 13.22 12.77
C ILE A 64 2.09 14.68 12.67
N LEU A 65 2.88 15.01 11.65
CA LEU A 65 3.39 16.35 11.41
C LEU A 65 2.41 17.13 10.54
N ASP A 66 1.86 18.20 11.09
CA ASP A 66 1.03 19.13 10.37
C ASP A 66 1.83 19.93 9.33
N ARG A 67 1.11 20.54 8.40
CA ARG A 67 1.70 21.33 7.28
C ARG A 67 2.71 22.37 7.72
N SER A 68 2.43 23.06 8.82
CA SER A 68 3.31 24.09 9.37
C SER A 68 4.63 23.51 9.89
N GLU A 69 4.64 22.26 10.35
CA GLU A 69 5.83 21.62 10.92
C GLU A 69 6.81 21.18 9.83
N TRP A 70 6.32 20.75 8.66
CA TRP A 70 7.16 20.44 7.50
C TRP A 70 7.33 21.61 6.52
N LEU A 71 6.93 22.82 6.92
CA LEU A 71 7.08 24.06 6.14
C LEU A 71 6.43 23.97 4.75
N GLY A 72 5.24 23.35 4.68
CA GLY A 72 4.48 23.20 3.45
C GLY A 72 3.79 24.48 2.99
N GLU A 73 3.76 24.69 1.69
CA GLU A 73 3.05 25.81 1.08
C GLU A 73 1.52 25.65 1.28
N PRO A 74 0.75 26.74 1.42
CA PRO A 74 -0.70 26.63 1.50
C PRO A 74 -1.30 26.10 0.19
N PRO A 75 -2.38 25.31 0.23
CA PRO A 75 -3.08 24.87 -0.98
C PRO A 75 -3.69 26.09 -1.71
N SER A 76 -3.64 26.09 -3.04
CA SER A 76 -4.31 27.12 -3.86
C SER A 76 -5.83 26.93 -3.96
N GLY A 77 -6.33 25.76 -3.55
CA GLY A 77 -7.74 25.44 -3.43
C GLY A 77 -7.96 24.01 -2.94
N PHE A 78 -9.16 23.68 -2.49
CA PHE A 78 -9.53 22.29 -2.18
C PHE A 78 -11.03 22.05 -2.30
N LYS A 79 -11.41 20.78 -2.46
CA LYS A 79 -12.79 20.29 -2.34
C LYS A 79 -12.93 19.51 -1.05
N LEU A 80 -14.07 19.62 -0.37
CA LEU A 80 -14.33 18.87 0.85
C LEU A 80 -14.51 17.37 0.56
N LEU A 81 -13.90 16.54 1.41
CA LEU A 81 -14.06 15.09 1.43
C LEU A 81 -15.14 14.71 2.45
N PRO A 82 -16.28 14.12 2.02
CA PRO A 82 -17.29 13.62 2.95
C PRO A 82 -16.70 12.51 3.84
N THR A 83 -16.94 12.59 5.14
CA THR A 83 -16.48 11.60 6.13
C THR A 83 -17.68 10.99 6.87
N PRO A 84 -17.60 9.71 7.32
CA PRO A 84 -16.46 8.81 7.21
C PRO A 84 -16.26 8.23 5.80
N VAL A 85 -15.00 8.14 5.38
CA VAL A 85 -14.61 7.56 4.08
C VAL A 85 -14.46 6.04 4.23
N SER A 86 -14.92 5.28 3.22
CA SER A 86 -14.90 3.81 3.26
C SER A 86 -13.75 3.16 2.48
N ASN A 87 -12.87 3.96 1.87
CA ASN A 87 -11.80 3.45 1.00
C ASN A 87 -10.47 4.15 1.29
N VAL A 88 -9.41 3.37 1.36
CA VAL A 88 -8.02 3.85 1.46
C VAL A 88 -7.25 3.36 0.25
N ILE A 89 -6.56 4.26 -0.47
CA ILE A 89 -5.70 3.91 -1.60
C ILE A 89 -4.24 4.17 -1.22
N ILE A 90 -3.43 3.12 -1.24
CA ILE A 90 -2.00 3.19 -0.93
C ILE A 90 -1.19 3.44 -2.19
N HIS A 91 -0.19 4.31 -2.03
CA HIS A 91 0.76 4.72 -3.04
C HIS A 91 2.20 4.57 -2.54
N HIS A 92 3.14 4.60 -3.48
CA HIS A 92 4.49 5.09 -3.19
C HIS A 92 4.70 6.43 -3.89
N THR A 93 5.72 7.18 -3.50
CA THR A 93 6.06 8.46 -4.15
C THR A 93 6.93 8.28 -5.39
N ALA A 94 7.55 7.10 -5.57
CA ALA A 94 8.58 6.84 -6.59
C ALA A 94 9.77 7.81 -6.50
N THR A 95 10.05 8.29 -5.29
CA THR A 95 11.21 9.14 -4.96
C THR A 95 12.29 8.30 -4.26
N VAL A 96 13.40 8.96 -3.93
CA VAL A 96 14.29 8.46 -2.88
C VAL A 96 13.54 8.41 -1.55
N GLY A 97 13.89 7.45 -0.70
CA GLY A 97 13.39 7.38 0.67
C GLY A 97 13.98 8.48 1.55
N CYS A 98 13.60 8.48 2.82
CA CYS A 98 14.11 9.40 3.83
C CYS A 98 14.12 8.71 5.19
N GLU A 99 15.20 8.82 5.96
CA GLU A 99 15.38 8.08 7.22
C GLU A 99 15.35 8.98 8.46
N THR A 100 15.41 10.30 8.27
CA THR A 100 15.35 11.31 9.34
C THR A 100 14.22 12.29 9.08
N GLU A 101 13.73 12.92 10.15
CA GLU A 101 12.64 13.92 10.06
C GLU A 101 12.99 15.03 9.06
N GLU A 102 14.21 15.58 9.14
CA GLU A 102 14.69 16.64 8.25
C GLU A 102 14.70 16.20 6.78
N ALA A 103 15.18 14.98 6.50
CA ALA A 103 15.19 14.43 5.15
C ALA A 103 13.77 14.21 4.62
N CYS A 104 12.85 13.74 5.46
CA CYS A 104 11.46 13.54 5.09
C CYS A 104 10.71 14.86 4.89
N ILE A 105 10.97 15.89 5.70
CA ILE A 105 10.48 17.26 5.48
C ILE A 105 10.97 17.79 4.12
N TYR A 106 12.23 17.57 3.79
CA TYR A 106 12.76 17.94 2.48
C TYR A 106 12.02 17.21 1.33
N GLN A 107 11.81 15.89 1.45
CA GLN A 107 11.05 15.12 0.45
C GLN A 107 9.61 15.63 0.31
N MET A 108 8.93 15.93 1.42
CA MET A 108 7.57 16.48 1.42
C MET A 108 7.47 17.76 0.59
N ARG A 109 8.40 18.70 0.81
CA ARG A 109 8.46 19.98 0.07
C ARG A 109 8.75 19.78 -1.40
N MET A 110 9.67 18.88 -1.75
CA MET A 110 9.98 18.55 -3.15
C MET A 110 8.78 17.95 -3.88
N ILE A 111 8.07 17.01 -3.24
CA ILE A 111 6.87 16.37 -3.80
C ILE A 111 5.75 17.40 -3.98
N GLN A 112 5.52 18.27 -2.98
CA GLN A 112 4.53 19.34 -3.09
C GLN A 112 4.86 20.30 -4.24
N SER A 113 6.09 20.80 -4.30
CA SER A 113 6.53 21.74 -5.33
C SER A 113 6.38 21.15 -6.73
N PHE A 114 6.74 19.88 -6.93
CA PHE A 114 6.53 19.18 -8.21
C PHE A 114 5.05 19.06 -8.57
N HIS A 115 4.20 18.69 -7.62
CA HIS A 115 2.76 18.58 -7.86
C HIS A 115 2.11 19.92 -8.22
N MET A 116 2.48 20.99 -7.55
CA MET A 116 1.90 22.32 -7.82
C MET A 116 2.48 22.96 -9.08
N SER A 117 3.80 22.89 -9.28
CA SER A 117 4.48 23.62 -10.37
C SER A 117 4.47 22.86 -11.69
N SER A 118 4.55 21.52 -11.66
CA SER A 118 4.72 20.71 -12.87
C SER A 118 3.45 19.97 -13.28
N LEU A 119 2.55 19.66 -12.33
CA LEU A 119 1.31 18.93 -12.59
C LEU A 119 0.06 19.80 -12.46
N ASP A 120 0.21 21.10 -12.17
CA ASP A 120 -0.88 22.07 -12.00
C ASP A 120 -1.94 21.62 -10.97
N LEU A 121 -1.50 20.89 -9.93
CA LEU A 121 -2.37 20.48 -8.84
C LEU A 121 -2.51 21.61 -7.82
N THR A 122 -3.66 21.66 -7.15
CA THR A 122 -3.91 22.70 -6.14
C THR A 122 -3.04 22.57 -4.88
N ASP A 123 -2.45 21.40 -4.66
CA ASP A 123 -1.63 21.02 -3.53
C ASP A 123 -0.97 19.66 -3.80
N ILE A 124 -0.12 19.17 -2.88
CA ILE A 124 0.37 17.80 -2.86
C ILE A 124 -0.77 16.78 -3.08
N ALA A 125 -0.63 15.86 -4.03
CA ALA A 125 -1.73 14.99 -4.46
C ALA A 125 -2.34 14.11 -3.36
N TYR A 126 -1.57 13.77 -2.32
CA TYR A 126 -1.94 12.80 -1.30
C TYR A 126 -2.51 13.44 -0.03
N ASN A 127 -3.47 12.76 0.63
CA ASN A 127 -3.93 13.14 1.96
C ASN A 127 -2.85 13.04 3.03
N PHE A 128 -2.13 11.91 3.06
CA PHE A 128 -1.05 11.66 4.02
C PHE A 128 0.13 11.00 3.34
N LEU A 129 1.32 11.26 3.86
CA LEU A 129 2.55 10.59 3.47
C LEU A 129 3.22 9.97 4.69
N VAL A 130 3.96 8.88 4.49
CA VAL A 130 4.66 8.18 5.57
C VAL A 130 6.15 8.11 5.25
N GLY A 131 6.95 8.77 6.09
CA GLY A 131 8.40 8.85 5.94
C GLY A 131 9.10 7.58 6.40
N GLY A 132 10.27 7.28 5.82
CA GLY A 132 11.10 6.14 6.22
C GLY A 132 11.57 6.22 7.68
N ASP A 133 11.49 7.41 8.29
CA ASP A 133 11.66 7.68 9.71
C ASP A 133 10.50 7.20 10.61
N GLY A 134 9.44 6.65 10.03
CA GLY A 134 8.27 6.12 10.75
C GLY A 134 7.26 7.18 11.18
N GLN A 135 7.35 8.39 10.63
CA GLN A 135 6.42 9.48 10.93
C GLN A 135 5.37 9.66 9.82
N VAL A 136 4.24 10.26 10.18
CA VAL A 136 3.20 10.64 9.22
C VAL A 136 3.26 12.13 8.96
N TYR A 137 3.18 12.51 7.70
CA TYR A 137 3.18 13.89 7.24
C TYR A 137 1.81 14.22 6.64
N VAL A 138 1.18 15.29 7.13
CA VAL A 138 -0.11 15.75 6.63
C VAL A 138 0.09 16.44 5.28
N GLY A 139 -0.40 15.80 4.21
CA GLY A 139 -0.60 16.44 2.92
C GLY A 139 -1.92 17.20 2.92
N ARG A 140 -2.89 16.77 2.13
CA ARG A 140 -4.24 17.35 2.12
C ARG A 140 -5.06 17.07 3.39
N GLY A 141 -4.61 16.11 4.22
CA GLY A 141 -5.25 15.77 5.49
C GLY A 141 -6.61 15.09 5.35
N TRP A 142 -7.39 15.09 6.44
CA TRP A 142 -8.64 14.32 6.56
C TRP A 142 -9.83 14.91 5.79
N HIS A 143 -9.81 16.21 5.53
CA HIS A 143 -11.00 16.97 5.14
C HIS A 143 -11.04 17.39 3.68
N ALA A 144 -9.91 17.29 2.97
CA ALA A 144 -9.80 17.67 1.57
C ALA A 144 -9.70 16.43 0.68
N GLN A 145 -10.36 16.48 -0.47
CA GLN A 145 -10.24 15.45 -1.50
C GLN A 145 -8.81 15.39 -2.01
N GLY A 146 -8.29 14.19 -2.16
CA GLY A 146 -7.01 13.96 -2.80
C GLY A 146 -7.06 14.11 -4.32
N GLU A 147 -5.91 14.41 -4.93
CA GLU A 147 -5.70 14.42 -6.38
C GLU A 147 -4.76 13.27 -6.81
N HIS A 148 -4.76 12.18 -6.03
CA HIS A 148 -3.84 11.04 -6.17
C HIS A 148 -4.25 10.03 -7.25
N VAL A 149 -5.54 9.91 -7.54
CA VAL A 149 -6.09 9.09 -8.64
C VAL A 149 -7.31 9.82 -9.19
N LYS A 150 -7.26 10.19 -10.49
CA LYS A 150 -8.35 10.86 -11.17
C LYS A 150 -9.69 10.16 -10.92
N GLY A 151 -10.65 10.87 -10.33
CA GLY A 151 -12.01 10.39 -10.04
C GLY A 151 -12.22 9.73 -8.67
N TYR A 152 -11.15 9.31 -7.98
CA TYR A 152 -11.29 8.64 -6.67
C TYR A 152 -11.14 9.57 -5.46
N GLY A 153 -10.64 10.80 -5.67
CA GLY A 153 -10.53 11.82 -4.63
C GLY A 153 -11.78 12.05 -3.76
N PRO A 154 -13.02 12.05 -4.32
CA PRO A 154 -14.25 12.21 -3.54
C PRO A 154 -14.65 11.01 -2.67
N VAL A 155 -14.07 9.82 -2.90
CA VAL A 155 -14.53 8.55 -2.32
C VAL A 155 -13.45 7.79 -1.56
N SER A 156 -12.23 8.33 -1.47
CA SER A 156 -11.10 7.66 -0.82
C SER A 156 -10.15 8.63 -0.12
N LEU A 157 -9.46 8.13 0.90
CA LEU A 157 -8.25 8.75 1.45
C LEU A 157 -7.02 8.08 0.84
N SER A 158 -5.98 8.86 0.54
CA SER A 158 -4.70 8.30 0.08
C SER A 158 -3.60 8.38 1.12
N ILE A 159 -2.82 7.31 1.21
CA ILE A 159 -1.60 7.27 2.01
C ILE A 159 -0.45 6.90 1.07
N ALA A 160 0.55 7.78 0.93
CA ALA A 160 1.74 7.51 0.11
C ALA A 160 2.96 7.22 0.98
N PHE A 161 3.64 6.11 0.71
CA PHE A 161 4.91 5.80 1.34
C PHE A 161 6.02 6.55 0.60
N ILE A 162 6.81 7.35 1.32
CA ILE A 162 7.94 8.09 0.74
C ILE A 162 9.04 7.09 0.39
N GLY A 163 9.31 6.92 -0.90
CA GLY A 163 10.29 5.98 -1.43
C GLY A 163 9.82 5.24 -2.69
N THR A 164 10.63 4.26 -3.12
CA THR A 164 10.38 3.40 -4.29
C THR A 164 10.45 1.93 -3.90
N PHE A 165 9.29 1.28 -3.77
CA PHE A 165 9.18 -0.10 -3.24
C PHE A 165 8.99 -1.18 -4.31
N THR A 166 9.60 -0.98 -5.49
CA THR A 166 9.53 -1.98 -6.57
C THR A 166 10.39 -3.20 -6.24
N ASN A 167 11.63 -2.99 -5.80
CA ASN A 167 12.56 -4.08 -5.52
C ASN A 167 12.90 -4.24 -4.03
N VAL A 168 12.63 -3.20 -3.24
CA VAL A 168 12.93 -3.13 -1.80
C VAL A 168 11.62 -2.96 -1.04
N ALA A 169 11.48 -3.65 0.09
CA ALA A 169 10.31 -3.50 0.96
C ALA A 169 10.38 -2.18 1.75
N PRO A 170 9.24 -1.60 2.14
CA PRO A 170 9.25 -0.46 3.06
C PRO A 170 9.77 -0.86 4.43
N GLU A 171 10.31 0.10 5.16
CA GLU A 171 10.72 -0.11 6.55
C GLU A 171 9.52 -0.50 7.43
N ASP A 172 9.73 -1.38 8.41
CA ASP A 172 8.64 -1.83 9.28
C ASP A 172 7.98 -0.67 10.03
N GLN A 173 8.76 0.37 10.36
CA GLN A 173 8.23 1.57 11.01
C GLN A 173 7.30 2.38 10.12
N GLN A 174 7.56 2.46 8.81
CA GLN A 174 6.61 3.04 7.84
C GLN A 174 5.29 2.27 7.84
N VAL A 175 5.37 0.94 7.76
CA VAL A 175 4.16 0.10 7.72
C VAL A 175 3.36 0.24 9.02
N ARG A 176 4.02 0.27 10.18
CA ARG A 176 3.36 0.51 11.48
C ARG A 176 2.71 1.89 11.55
N ALA A 177 3.38 2.94 11.08
CA ALA A 177 2.85 4.30 11.07
C ALA A 177 1.59 4.42 10.19
N ALA A 178 1.61 3.83 8.99
CA ALA A 178 0.43 3.82 8.11
C ALA A 178 -0.76 3.08 8.74
N LYS A 179 -0.53 1.95 9.40
CA LYS A 179 -1.59 1.20 10.11
C LYS A 179 -2.18 2.00 11.27
N ARG A 180 -1.32 2.57 12.12
CA ARG A 180 -1.75 3.44 13.22
C ARG A 180 -2.51 4.67 12.73
N LEU A 181 -2.12 5.24 11.59
CA LEU A 181 -2.85 6.35 10.97
C LEU A 181 -4.28 5.95 10.58
N MET A 182 -4.46 4.75 10.01
CA MET A 182 -5.78 4.25 9.67
C MET A 182 -6.62 3.98 10.92
N ASP A 183 -6.02 3.41 11.98
CA ASP A 183 -6.69 3.21 13.28
C ASP A 183 -7.14 4.55 13.89
N GLU A 184 -6.28 5.57 13.82
CA GLU A 184 -6.60 6.93 14.25
C GLU A 184 -7.72 7.55 13.41
N GLY A 185 -7.72 7.31 12.10
CA GLY A 185 -8.81 7.72 11.21
C GLY A 185 -10.16 7.11 11.61
N VAL A 186 -10.18 5.84 12.03
CA VAL A 186 -11.40 5.20 12.56
C VAL A 186 -11.81 5.83 13.89
N ARG A 187 -10.86 6.02 14.82
CA ARG A 187 -11.10 6.66 16.12
C ARG A 187 -11.69 8.07 15.97
N LEU A 188 -11.21 8.84 15.00
CA LEU A 188 -11.66 10.20 14.69
C LEU A 188 -12.92 10.25 13.81
N HIS A 189 -13.54 9.11 13.49
CA HIS A 189 -14.70 9.00 12.58
C HIS A 189 -14.43 9.59 11.19
N LYS A 190 -13.17 9.61 10.76
CA LYS A 190 -12.75 10.01 9.40
C LYS A 190 -12.75 8.84 8.43
N LEU A 191 -12.46 7.64 8.94
CA LEU A 191 -12.59 6.37 8.24
C LEU A 191 -13.74 5.56 8.82
N HIS A 192 -14.49 4.91 7.95
CA HIS A 192 -15.54 3.97 8.36
C HIS A 192 -14.89 2.76 9.03
N PRO A 193 -15.45 2.20 10.13
CA PRO A 193 -14.85 1.04 10.79
C PRO A 193 -14.64 -0.17 9.89
N ASP A 194 -15.41 -0.32 8.81
CA ASP A 194 -15.29 -1.38 7.78
C ASP A 194 -14.73 -0.86 6.45
N TYR A 195 -13.79 0.07 6.49
CA TYR A 195 -13.12 0.57 5.29
C TYR A 195 -12.35 -0.55 4.54
N HIS A 196 -12.09 -0.35 3.25
CA HIS A 196 -11.29 -1.25 2.42
C HIS A 196 -9.97 -0.60 1.99
N ILE A 197 -8.92 -1.42 1.87
CA ILE A 197 -7.58 -1.01 1.44
C ILE A 197 -7.33 -1.48 0.01
N TYR A 198 -6.89 -0.55 -0.81
CA TYR A 198 -6.56 -0.75 -2.21
C TYR A 198 -5.16 -0.22 -2.52
N ALA A 199 -4.58 -0.71 -3.60
CA ALA A 199 -3.34 -0.24 -4.18
C ALA A 199 -3.64 0.59 -5.44
N HIS A 200 -2.86 1.66 -5.67
CA HIS A 200 -3.02 2.51 -6.86
C HIS A 200 -3.01 1.69 -8.17
N ARG A 201 -2.10 0.72 -8.30
CA ARG A 201 -2.00 -0.20 -9.44
C ARG A 201 -3.22 -1.09 -9.68
N GLN A 202 -4.22 -1.13 -8.81
CA GLN A 202 -5.50 -1.80 -9.10
C GLN A 202 -6.46 -0.89 -9.90
N LEU A 203 -6.29 0.44 -9.80
CA LEU A 203 -7.19 1.44 -10.37
C LEU A 203 -6.62 2.13 -11.63
N ARG A 204 -5.29 2.27 -11.70
CA ARG A 204 -4.61 2.92 -12.85
C ARG A 204 -3.41 2.12 -13.32
N PRO A 205 -3.02 2.26 -14.60
CA PRO A 205 -1.86 1.61 -15.18
C PRO A 205 -0.54 2.20 -14.66
N THR A 206 -0.18 1.85 -13.42
CA THR A 206 1.01 2.35 -12.71
C THR A 206 1.66 1.23 -11.91
N GLU A 207 2.95 1.36 -11.65
CA GLU A 207 3.66 0.50 -10.70
C GLU A 207 3.37 0.85 -9.23
N SER A 208 2.83 2.03 -8.92
CA SER A 208 2.53 2.40 -7.53
C SER A 208 1.55 1.41 -6.86
N PRO A 209 1.79 0.90 -5.64
CA PRO A 209 2.75 1.35 -4.63
C PRO A 209 4.12 0.64 -4.67
N GLY A 210 4.47 -0.04 -5.76
CA GLY A 210 5.65 -0.87 -5.90
C GLY A 210 5.35 -2.34 -5.56
N GLN A 211 6.11 -3.25 -6.18
CA GLN A 211 5.86 -4.69 -6.10
C GLN A 211 5.98 -5.22 -4.67
N LYS A 212 7.02 -4.83 -3.91
CA LYS A 212 7.24 -5.32 -2.55
C LYS A 212 6.20 -4.82 -1.56
N LEU A 213 5.82 -3.55 -1.65
CA LEU A 213 4.75 -3.00 -0.82
C LEU A 213 3.39 -3.61 -1.20
N PHE A 214 3.11 -3.82 -2.49
CA PHE A 214 1.88 -4.50 -2.94
C PHE A 214 1.78 -5.95 -2.40
N GLU A 215 2.86 -6.73 -2.50
CA GLU A 215 2.92 -8.09 -1.94
C GLU A 215 2.64 -8.11 -0.44
N LEU A 216 3.23 -7.17 0.30
CA LEU A 216 3.05 -7.01 1.74
C LEU A 216 1.61 -6.61 2.10
N MET A 217 1.01 -5.67 1.36
CA MET A 217 -0.35 -5.19 1.60
C MET A 217 -1.43 -6.25 1.39
N ARG A 218 -1.20 -7.25 0.53
CA ARG A 218 -2.16 -8.36 0.32
C ARG A 218 -2.46 -9.16 1.59
N HIS A 219 -1.60 -9.05 2.60
CA HIS A 219 -1.73 -9.70 3.89
C HIS A 219 -2.29 -8.77 4.98
N TRP A 220 -2.61 -7.51 4.65
CA TRP A 220 -3.17 -6.57 5.61
C TRP A 220 -4.63 -6.87 5.90
N PRO A 221 -5.10 -6.59 7.13
CA PRO A 221 -6.53 -6.60 7.39
C PRO A 221 -7.20 -5.59 6.46
N ARG A 222 -8.40 -5.93 5.96
CA ARG A 222 -9.21 -5.10 5.06
C ARG A 222 -8.63 -4.87 3.66
N TRP A 223 -7.59 -5.61 3.27
CA TRP A 223 -7.17 -5.65 1.86
C TRP A 223 -8.30 -6.15 0.96
N SER A 224 -8.56 -5.44 -0.14
CA SER A 224 -9.54 -5.86 -1.13
C SER A 224 -8.88 -6.18 -2.47
N ALA A 225 -8.97 -7.44 -2.90
CA ALA A 225 -8.54 -7.86 -4.23
C ALA A 225 -9.52 -7.37 -5.32
N ASP A 226 -10.82 -7.34 -5.00
CA ASP A 226 -11.86 -6.85 -5.91
C ASP A 226 -12.01 -5.33 -5.79
N VAL A 227 -11.86 -4.63 -6.92
CA VAL A 227 -12.04 -3.17 -7.03
C VAL A 227 -13.35 -2.77 -7.69
N THR A 228 -14.21 -3.74 -8.03
CA THR A 228 -15.46 -3.49 -8.77
C THR A 228 -16.36 -2.48 -8.06
N SER A 229 -16.53 -2.62 -6.74
CA SER A 229 -17.33 -1.69 -5.94
C SER A 229 -16.77 -0.27 -5.97
N LEU A 230 -15.46 -0.13 -5.76
CA LEU A 230 -14.76 1.16 -5.78
C LEU A 230 -14.81 1.82 -7.18
N ARG A 231 -14.60 1.04 -8.25
CA ARG A 231 -14.70 1.48 -9.65
C ARG A 231 -16.08 2.03 -10.01
N ARG A 232 -17.14 1.36 -9.53
CA ARG A 232 -18.53 1.81 -9.74
C ARG A 232 -18.82 3.15 -9.09
N LEU A 233 -18.21 3.46 -7.93
CA LEU A 233 -18.35 4.77 -7.29
C LEU A 233 -17.79 5.90 -8.16
N ASN A 234 -16.81 5.61 -9.02
CA ASN A 234 -16.24 6.56 -9.98
C ASN A 234 -16.86 6.44 -11.40
N ASN A 235 -17.93 5.66 -11.58
CA ASN A 235 -18.56 5.44 -12.89
C ASN A 235 -17.56 4.92 -13.96
N GLU A 236 -16.50 4.22 -13.53
CA GLU A 236 -15.45 3.62 -14.37
C GLU A 236 -15.37 2.11 -14.09
N PRO A 237 -16.34 1.28 -14.53
CA PRO A 237 -16.34 -0.16 -14.25
C PRO A 237 -15.11 -0.86 -14.85
N LEU A 238 -14.67 -0.39 -16.02
CA LEU A 238 -13.54 -0.93 -16.76
C LEU A 238 -12.28 -0.09 -16.57
N ARG A 239 -11.15 -0.79 -16.55
CA ARG A 239 -9.84 -0.16 -16.65
C ARG A 239 -9.28 -0.33 -18.06
N PHE A 240 -9.25 0.77 -18.79
CA PHE A 240 -8.57 0.85 -20.07
C PHE A 240 -7.08 1.12 -19.88
N VAL A 241 -6.24 0.35 -20.56
CA VAL A 241 -4.81 0.64 -20.72
C VAL A 241 -4.62 1.24 -22.09
N ALA A 242 -4.48 2.57 -22.13
CA ALA A 242 -4.27 3.31 -23.37
C ALA A 242 -2.96 2.91 -24.05
N ARG A 243 -2.88 3.10 -25.37
CA ARG A 243 -1.70 2.81 -26.20
C ARG A 243 -0.38 3.32 -25.62
N ALA A 244 -0.36 4.57 -25.16
CA ALA A 244 0.82 5.17 -24.54
C ALA A 244 1.27 4.43 -23.27
N ALA A 245 0.33 3.89 -22.49
CA ALA A 245 0.62 3.21 -21.22
C ALA A 245 1.24 1.82 -21.41
N TRP A 246 1.07 1.20 -22.58
CA TRP A 246 1.75 -0.05 -22.94
C TRP A 246 2.86 0.13 -23.98
N LEU A 247 3.27 1.39 -24.23
CA LEU A 247 4.33 1.76 -25.18
C LEU A 247 4.09 1.19 -26.58
N ALA A 248 2.84 1.28 -27.04
CA ALA A 248 2.47 0.90 -28.39
C ALA A 248 3.30 1.68 -29.41
N GLN A 249 3.86 1.00 -30.41
CA GLN A 249 4.34 1.71 -31.60
C GLN A 249 3.15 2.37 -32.33
N PRO A 250 3.35 3.50 -33.02
CA PRO A 250 2.35 4.04 -33.94
C PRO A 250 2.01 3.00 -35.03
N ALA A 251 0.81 3.10 -35.60
CA ALA A 251 0.48 2.32 -36.78
C ALA A 251 1.42 2.70 -37.94
N LEU A 252 1.75 1.74 -38.81
CA LEU A 252 2.63 1.97 -39.95
C LEU A 252 2.04 2.98 -40.95
N LYS A 253 0.71 3.03 -41.03
CA LYS A 253 -0.08 3.97 -41.84
C LYS A 253 -1.37 4.29 -41.11
N GLU A 254 -2.07 5.31 -41.59
CA GLU A 254 -3.43 5.62 -41.14
C GLU A 254 -4.33 4.39 -41.32
N LEU A 255 -5.07 4.06 -40.26
CA LEU A 255 -5.93 2.89 -40.23
C LEU A 255 -7.27 3.23 -40.89
N PRO A 256 -7.87 2.30 -41.65
CA PRO A 256 -9.19 2.53 -42.23
C PRO A 256 -10.23 2.64 -41.11
N PRO A 257 -11.20 3.56 -41.20
CA PRO A 257 -12.20 3.75 -40.16
C PRO A 257 -13.16 2.57 -40.06
N LEU A 258 -13.67 2.34 -38.86
CA LEU A 258 -14.71 1.36 -38.57
C LEU A 258 -16.10 1.94 -38.87
N GLU A 259 -17.00 1.12 -39.41
CA GLU A 259 -18.38 1.54 -39.68
C GLU A 259 -19.19 1.56 -38.38
N LEU A 260 -19.52 2.77 -37.92
CA LEU A 260 -20.25 2.99 -36.67
C LEU A 260 -21.75 3.25 -36.91
N PRO A 261 -22.65 2.80 -36.01
CA PRO A 261 -22.38 1.87 -34.91
C PRO A 261 -22.09 0.46 -35.45
N VAL A 262 -21.09 -0.19 -34.86
CA VAL A 262 -20.68 -1.53 -35.29
C VAL A 262 -21.81 -2.52 -35.05
N LYS A 263 -22.02 -3.44 -35.98
CA LYS A 263 -23.08 -4.46 -35.90
C LYS A 263 -22.57 -5.86 -35.58
N ILE A 264 -21.29 -6.13 -35.76
CA ILE A 264 -20.69 -7.44 -35.52
C ILE A 264 -19.58 -7.31 -34.48
N VAL A 265 -19.59 -8.18 -33.47
CA VAL A 265 -18.48 -8.31 -32.52
C VAL A 265 -17.87 -9.69 -32.69
N ARG A 266 -16.55 -9.78 -32.79
CA ARG A 266 -15.84 -11.04 -32.91
C ARG A 266 -14.91 -11.24 -31.72
N PHE A 267 -15.02 -12.42 -31.10
CA PHE A 267 -14.14 -12.82 -30.01
C PHE A 267 -13.07 -13.77 -30.53
N GLU A 268 -11.81 -13.44 -30.27
CA GLU A 268 -10.66 -14.21 -30.77
C GLU A 268 -9.64 -14.47 -29.64
N PRO A 269 -9.05 -15.67 -29.56
CA PRO A 269 -7.92 -15.89 -28.68
C PRO A 269 -6.67 -15.27 -29.31
N THR A 270 -5.79 -14.67 -28.50
CA THR A 270 -4.53 -14.12 -29.02
C THR A 270 -3.48 -15.20 -29.31
N MET A 271 -3.78 -16.47 -28.98
CA MET A 271 -2.88 -17.62 -29.14
C MET A 271 -1.50 -17.41 -28.51
N SER A 272 -1.48 -16.74 -27.35
CA SER A 272 -0.26 -16.35 -26.66
C SER A 272 -0.24 -16.83 -25.21
N GLU A 273 0.94 -16.93 -24.59
CA GLU A 273 1.00 -17.35 -23.18
C GLU A 273 0.25 -16.36 -22.27
N PRO A 274 -0.43 -16.86 -21.23
CA PRO A 274 -1.23 -16.04 -20.33
C PRO A 274 -0.36 -15.04 -19.56
N CYS A 275 -1.00 -13.99 -19.06
CA CYS A 275 -0.39 -12.97 -18.22
C CYS A 275 -1.29 -12.69 -17.02
N GLY A 276 -0.69 -12.41 -15.85
CA GLY A 276 -1.44 -12.16 -14.61
C GLY A 276 -1.12 -10.82 -13.93
N THR A 277 -0.06 -10.15 -14.36
CA THR A 277 0.32 -8.82 -13.88
C THR A 277 0.29 -7.84 -15.03
N GLN A 278 0.07 -6.56 -14.75
CA GLN A 278 0.07 -5.54 -15.78
C GLN A 278 1.39 -5.48 -16.56
N ALA A 279 2.54 -5.61 -15.89
CA ALA A 279 3.83 -5.62 -16.57
C ALA A 279 3.95 -6.79 -17.57
N SER A 280 3.56 -8.00 -17.16
CA SER A 280 3.53 -9.19 -18.02
C SER A 280 2.54 -9.03 -19.18
N CYS A 281 1.34 -8.48 -18.91
CA CYS A 281 0.33 -8.24 -19.94
C CYS A 281 0.75 -7.12 -20.92
N THR A 282 1.40 -6.07 -20.44
CA THR A 282 1.99 -5.01 -21.28
C THR A 282 3.08 -5.57 -22.19
N PHE A 283 3.98 -6.41 -21.68
CA PHE A 283 4.96 -7.11 -22.51
C PHE A 283 4.26 -7.95 -23.59
N ARG A 284 3.20 -8.68 -23.21
CA ARG A 284 2.43 -9.48 -24.15
C ARG A 284 1.80 -8.65 -25.26
N MET A 285 1.22 -7.51 -24.94
CA MET A 285 0.63 -6.59 -25.93
C MET A 285 1.66 -6.08 -26.93
N ARG A 286 2.85 -5.69 -26.46
CA ARG A 286 3.95 -5.25 -27.34
C ARG A 286 4.39 -6.37 -28.27
N PHE A 287 4.53 -7.58 -27.74
CA PHE A 287 4.87 -8.75 -28.55
C PHE A 287 3.81 -9.05 -29.61
N LEU A 288 2.51 -9.03 -29.25
CA LEU A 288 1.41 -9.22 -30.20
C LEU A 288 1.42 -8.16 -31.31
N GLN A 289 1.70 -6.91 -30.97
CA GLN A 289 1.80 -5.83 -31.95
C GLN A 289 2.96 -6.06 -32.93
N SER A 290 4.16 -6.40 -32.43
CA SER A 290 5.31 -6.74 -33.27
C SER A 290 5.00 -7.95 -34.17
N LEU A 291 4.39 -9.00 -33.62
CA LEU A 291 4.05 -10.20 -34.38
C LEU A 291 3.07 -9.88 -35.52
N HIS A 292 2.03 -9.09 -35.29
CA HIS A 292 1.09 -8.71 -36.34
C HIS A 292 1.72 -7.85 -37.43
N ILE A 293 2.60 -6.92 -37.06
CA ILE A 293 3.26 -6.02 -38.02
C ILE A 293 4.32 -6.76 -38.83
N GLU A 294 5.20 -7.50 -38.17
CA GLU A 294 6.38 -8.10 -38.78
C GLU A 294 6.07 -9.41 -39.50
N ASP A 295 5.33 -10.31 -38.85
CA ASP A 295 4.99 -11.64 -39.40
C ASP A 295 3.65 -11.60 -40.14
N GLY A 296 2.63 -11.01 -39.49
CA GLY A 296 1.27 -10.90 -40.04
C GLY A 296 1.12 -9.87 -41.17
N LYS A 297 2.14 -9.04 -41.41
CA LYS A 297 2.15 -7.93 -42.40
C LYS A 297 0.98 -6.95 -42.27
N LYS A 298 0.48 -6.77 -41.04
CA LYS A 298 -0.62 -5.86 -40.69
C LYS A 298 -0.12 -4.43 -40.49
N LEU A 299 -1.01 -3.45 -40.61
CA LEU A 299 -0.67 -2.04 -40.37
C LEU A 299 -0.42 -1.73 -38.89
N ASP A 300 -1.02 -2.50 -38.00
CA ASP A 300 -0.88 -2.39 -36.55
C ASP A 300 -1.33 -3.71 -35.88
N ILE A 301 -1.33 -3.78 -34.54
CA ILE A 301 -2.01 -4.85 -33.79
C ILE A 301 -3.44 -5.04 -34.31
N ASN A 302 -3.76 -6.24 -34.80
CA ASN A 302 -5.01 -6.51 -35.52
C ASN A 302 -6.20 -6.83 -34.59
N TYR A 303 -6.37 -6.03 -33.54
CA TYR A 303 -7.50 -6.09 -32.61
C TYR A 303 -8.01 -4.68 -32.34
N ASN A 304 -9.29 -4.51 -32.03
CA ASN A 304 -9.82 -3.25 -31.52
C ASN A 304 -9.48 -3.11 -30.02
N PHE A 305 -9.74 -4.16 -29.26
CA PHE A 305 -9.44 -4.24 -27.83
C PHE A 305 -8.87 -5.61 -27.49
N VAL A 306 -8.05 -5.67 -26.45
CA VAL A 306 -7.54 -6.95 -25.92
C VAL A 306 -7.85 -7.04 -24.43
N VAL A 307 -8.57 -8.08 -24.02
CA VAL A 307 -8.89 -8.39 -22.62
C VAL A 307 -7.82 -9.31 -22.06
N ALA A 308 -7.03 -8.78 -21.14
CA ALA A 308 -5.88 -9.47 -20.57
C ALA A 308 -6.22 -10.20 -19.26
N GLY A 309 -5.35 -11.12 -18.83
CA GLY A 309 -5.55 -11.92 -17.62
C GLY A 309 -5.39 -11.15 -16.31
N ASP A 310 -4.89 -9.91 -16.37
CA ASP A 310 -4.85 -8.97 -15.24
C ASP A 310 -6.19 -8.22 -15.02
N GLY A 311 -7.23 -8.54 -15.81
CA GLY A 311 -8.56 -7.95 -15.72
C GLY A 311 -8.69 -6.55 -16.34
N ASN A 312 -7.71 -6.12 -17.15
CA ASN A 312 -7.72 -4.85 -17.85
C ASN A 312 -8.10 -5.01 -19.33
N VAL A 313 -8.65 -3.94 -19.91
CA VAL A 313 -8.89 -3.81 -21.34
C VAL A 313 -7.77 -2.98 -21.95
N TYR A 314 -6.93 -3.59 -22.77
CA TYR A 314 -5.90 -2.89 -23.50
C TYR A 314 -6.49 -2.29 -24.79
N VAL A 315 -6.32 -0.99 -24.96
CA VAL A 315 -6.73 -0.30 -26.18
C VAL A 315 -5.71 -0.62 -27.26
N ALA A 316 -6.16 -1.35 -28.29
CA ALA A 316 -5.40 -1.64 -29.48
C ALA A 316 -5.77 -0.59 -30.55
N ARG A 317 -6.55 -0.93 -31.58
CA ARG A 317 -7.09 0.03 -32.56
C ARG A 317 -8.25 0.89 -32.01
N GLY A 318 -8.86 0.47 -30.91
CA GLY A 318 -9.93 1.22 -30.26
C GLY A 318 -11.26 1.14 -31.00
N TRP A 319 -12.12 2.15 -30.79
CA TRP A 319 -13.49 2.15 -31.30
C TRP A 319 -13.63 2.64 -32.75
N ASP A 320 -12.62 3.34 -33.26
CA ASP A 320 -12.76 4.15 -34.47
C ASP A 320 -12.07 3.53 -35.69
N ASP A 321 -11.10 2.64 -35.46
CA ASP A 321 -10.25 2.06 -36.50
C ASP A 321 -10.58 0.57 -36.73
N SER A 322 -10.65 0.16 -37.99
CA SER A 322 -10.96 -1.20 -38.41
C SER A 322 -9.75 -2.15 -38.34
N CYS A 323 -10.03 -3.44 -38.19
CA CYS A 323 -9.03 -4.50 -38.33
C CYS A 323 -8.88 -4.93 -39.81
N GLU A 324 -7.91 -5.77 -40.14
CA GLU A 324 -7.80 -6.42 -41.46
C GLU A 324 -8.19 -7.90 -41.37
N LYS A 325 -8.84 -8.42 -42.42
CA LYS A 325 -9.25 -9.83 -42.49
C LYS A 325 -8.05 -10.80 -42.37
N PRO A 326 -8.22 -12.00 -41.79
CA PRO A 326 -7.16 -13.00 -41.69
C PRO A 326 -6.52 -13.30 -43.05
N GLY A 327 -5.18 -13.37 -43.11
CA GLY A 327 -4.43 -13.69 -44.33
C GLY A 327 -4.45 -12.62 -45.44
N THR A 328 -5.09 -11.47 -45.23
CA THR A 328 -5.15 -10.38 -46.22
C THR A 328 -4.88 -9.01 -45.58
N ASN A 329 -4.65 -7.99 -46.41
CA ASN A 329 -4.59 -6.59 -45.98
C ASN A 329 -5.90 -5.84 -46.26
N VAL A 330 -6.99 -6.58 -46.44
CA VAL A 330 -8.31 -6.00 -46.72
C VAL A 330 -8.93 -5.55 -45.40
N PRO A 331 -9.36 -4.28 -45.28
CA PRO A 331 -10.06 -3.80 -44.10
C PRO A 331 -11.34 -4.59 -43.81
N GLN A 332 -11.60 -4.84 -42.54
CA GLN A 332 -12.82 -5.41 -42.01
C GLN A 332 -13.54 -4.32 -41.21
N THR A 333 -14.32 -3.50 -41.91
CA THR A 333 -14.94 -2.28 -41.39
C THR A 333 -16.23 -2.54 -40.61
N ASP A 334 -16.81 -3.73 -40.72
CA ASP A 334 -18.12 -4.10 -40.18
C ASP A 334 -18.08 -4.78 -38.80
N ALA A 335 -16.88 -5.15 -38.33
CA ALA A 335 -16.71 -5.96 -37.12
C ALA A 335 -15.71 -5.36 -36.11
N LEU A 336 -16.10 -5.36 -34.84
CA LEU A 336 -15.24 -5.04 -33.70
C LEU A 336 -14.58 -6.33 -33.20
N ILE A 337 -13.25 -6.39 -33.27
CA ILE A 337 -12.50 -7.59 -32.83
C ILE A 337 -11.98 -7.40 -31.41
N VAL A 338 -12.41 -8.27 -30.50
CA VAL A 338 -11.96 -8.33 -29.11
C VAL A 338 -11.09 -9.55 -28.90
N GLY A 339 -9.79 -9.32 -28.71
CA GLY A 339 -8.81 -10.36 -28.43
C GLY A 339 -8.79 -10.76 -26.96
N PHE A 340 -8.55 -12.03 -26.65
CA PHE A 340 -8.39 -12.54 -25.29
C PHE A 340 -7.00 -13.13 -25.08
N VAL A 341 -6.25 -12.58 -24.13
CA VAL A 341 -4.90 -13.09 -23.84
C VAL A 341 -4.97 -14.52 -23.31
N GLY A 342 -4.40 -15.46 -24.07
CA GLY A 342 -4.33 -16.87 -23.72
C GLY A 342 -4.26 -17.77 -24.95
N THR A 343 -4.09 -19.08 -24.71
CA THR A 343 -4.08 -20.13 -25.74
C THR A 343 -5.41 -20.85 -25.87
N SER A 344 -6.41 -20.46 -25.07
CA SER A 344 -7.69 -21.15 -24.97
C SER A 344 -8.81 -20.14 -24.70
N MET A 345 -10.03 -20.67 -24.52
CA MET A 345 -11.22 -19.92 -24.13
C MET A 345 -10.97 -18.87 -23.04
N PRO A 346 -11.56 -17.67 -23.15
CA PRO A 346 -11.52 -16.68 -22.09
C PRO A 346 -12.15 -17.25 -20.82
N ASN A 347 -11.49 -17.02 -19.69
CA ASN A 347 -12.04 -17.40 -18.40
C ASN A 347 -13.23 -16.51 -18.01
N THR A 348 -13.95 -16.91 -16.96
CA THR A 348 -15.14 -16.18 -16.45
C THR A 348 -14.85 -14.71 -16.13
N SER A 349 -13.65 -14.39 -15.66
CA SER A 349 -13.24 -13.02 -15.35
C SER A 349 -13.08 -12.19 -16.63
N GLN A 350 -12.37 -12.72 -17.62
CA GLN A 350 -12.19 -12.07 -18.92
C GLN A 350 -13.54 -11.87 -19.64
N MET A 351 -14.42 -12.87 -19.58
CA MET A 351 -15.75 -12.77 -20.19
C MET A 351 -16.59 -11.66 -19.56
N LYS A 352 -16.55 -11.50 -18.24
CA LYS A 352 -17.24 -10.41 -17.54
C LYS A 352 -16.72 -9.03 -17.97
N VAL A 353 -15.39 -8.89 -18.09
CA VAL A 353 -14.74 -7.66 -18.58
C VAL A 353 -15.16 -7.36 -20.02
N ALA A 354 -15.23 -8.37 -20.88
CA ALA A 354 -15.69 -8.19 -22.26
C ALA A 354 -17.17 -7.76 -22.31
N GLN A 355 -18.05 -8.35 -21.52
CA GLN A 355 -19.46 -7.93 -21.46
C GLN A 355 -19.61 -6.47 -21.01
N GLU A 356 -18.85 -6.05 -20.00
CA GLU A 356 -18.82 -4.64 -19.57
C GLU A 356 -18.28 -3.73 -20.68
N LEU A 357 -17.28 -4.17 -21.46
CA LEU A 357 -16.74 -3.44 -22.61
C LEU A 357 -17.80 -3.22 -23.69
N LEU A 358 -18.56 -4.25 -24.04
CA LEU A 358 -19.63 -4.14 -25.04
C LEU A 358 -20.76 -3.23 -24.55
N ALA A 359 -21.15 -3.34 -23.27
CA ALA A 359 -22.13 -2.43 -22.68
C ALA A 359 -21.68 -0.96 -22.73
N GLN A 360 -20.38 -0.71 -22.52
CA GLN A 360 -19.81 0.62 -22.69
C GLN A 360 -19.83 1.08 -24.15
N GLY A 361 -19.52 0.20 -25.11
CA GLY A 361 -19.62 0.50 -26.54
C GLY A 361 -21.04 0.94 -26.95
N ILE A 362 -22.07 0.27 -26.44
CA ILE A 362 -23.48 0.63 -26.65
C ILE A 362 -23.79 2.00 -26.05
N LYS A 363 -23.34 2.27 -24.82
CA LYS A 363 -23.54 3.56 -24.14
C LYS A 363 -22.91 4.72 -24.90
N LEU A 364 -21.76 4.48 -25.54
CA LEU A 364 -21.04 5.48 -26.34
C LEU A 364 -21.60 5.63 -27.77
N GLY A 365 -22.59 4.82 -28.17
CA GLY A 365 -23.11 4.80 -29.55
C GLY A 365 -22.12 4.23 -30.57
N LYS A 366 -21.07 3.54 -30.10
CA LYS A 366 -20.06 2.90 -30.96
C LYS A 366 -20.49 1.49 -31.38
N LEU A 367 -21.30 0.81 -30.58
CA LEU A 367 -21.83 -0.52 -30.84
C LEU A 367 -23.36 -0.48 -30.93
N ALA A 368 -23.93 -1.18 -31.91
CA ALA A 368 -25.38 -1.30 -32.06
C ALA A 368 -25.98 -2.09 -30.88
N LYS A 369 -27.24 -1.84 -30.53
CA LYS A 369 -27.90 -2.56 -29.41
C LYS A 369 -28.22 -4.01 -29.78
N ASP A 370 -28.41 -4.27 -31.06
CA ASP A 370 -28.76 -5.52 -31.71
C ASP A 370 -27.56 -6.15 -32.44
N TYR A 371 -26.35 -5.93 -31.91
CA TYR A 371 -25.14 -6.49 -32.51
C TYR A 371 -25.15 -8.03 -32.49
N GLU A 372 -24.55 -8.63 -33.51
CA GLU A 372 -24.29 -10.06 -33.60
C GLU A 372 -22.93 -10.37 -32.95
N LEU A 373 -22.91 -11.32 -32.00
CA LEU A 373 -21.67 -11.82 -31.41
C LEU A 373 -21.24 -13.11 -32.11
N ILE A 374 -20.14 -13.03 -32.86
CA ILE A 374 -19.46 -14.18 -33.44
C ILE A 374 -18.39 -14.64 -32.43
N ASP A 375 -18.73 -15.68 -31.68
CA ASP A 375 -17.83 -16.33 -30.74
C ASP A 375 -17.16 -17.52 -31.45
N GLU A 376 -16.02 -17.30 -32.10
CA GLU A 376 -15.25 -18.36 -32.79
C GLU A 376 -14.55 -19.32 -31.82
N LEU A 377 -14.82 -19.18 -30.52
CA LEU A 377 -14.25 -20.01 -29.49
C LEU A 377 -15.20 -21.16 -29.04
N LYS A 378 -16.37 -21.32 -29.67
CA LYS A 378 -17.32 -22.40 -29.43
C LYS A 378 -17.36 -23.46 -30.52
#